data_AF-E0WV92-F1
#
_entry.id   AF-E0WV92-F1
#
_cell.length_a   1.000
_cell.length_b   1.000
_cell.length_c   1.000
_cell.angle_alpha   90.00
_cell.angle_beta   90.00
_cell.angle_gamma   90.00
#
_symmetry.space_group_name_H-M   'P 1'
#
loop_
_entity.id
_entity.type
_entity.pdbx_description
1 polymer ?
#
loop_
_entity_poly.entity_id
_entity_poly.type
_entity_poly.pdbx_seq_one_letter_code
_entity_poly.pdbx_strand_id
1 'polypeptide(L)'
;MKKKIKDLAERLKSGYRWNKNIGEELVLKFKYLTPLYHSHIIHKEYKSYTNLTPFTEEQREITQFVLDEIAVKTGLEFKMVEGT
;
A
#
# COMPACT_ATOMS: atom_id res chain seq x y z
N MET A 1 -0.65 30.40 -12.53
CA MET A 1 -1.07 29.00 -12.28
C MET A 1 0.08 28.07 -11.89
N LYS A 2 1.20 28.05 -12.63
CA LYS A 2 2.36 27.17 -12.36
C LYS A 2 2.95 27.26 -10.94
N LYS A 3 2.96 28.45 -10.31
CA LYS A 3 3.46 28.67 -8.94
C LYS A 3 2.63 27.91 -7.88
N LYS A 4 1.29 27.96 -7.97
CA LYS A 4 0.38 27.27 -7.04
C LYS A 4 0.50 25.75 -7.07
N ILE A 5 0.75 25.17 -8.24
CA ILE A 5 0.91 23.71 -8.40
C ILE A 5 2.24 23.25 -7.78
N LYS A 6 3.33 24.01 -7.97
CA LYS A 6 4.62 23.72 -7.37
C LYS A 6 4.57 23.77 -5.83
N ASP A 7 3.93 24.80 -5.29
CA ASP A 7 3.79 24.97 -3.84
C ASP A 7 2.93 23.84 -3.23
N LEU A 8 1.89 23.38 -3.92
CA LEU A 8 1.09 22.23 -3.50
C LEU A 8 1.92 20.93 -3.52
N ALA A 9 2.69 20.70 -4.59
CA ALA A 9 3.51 19.51 -4.73
C ALA A 9 4.58 19.43 -3.61
N GLU A 10 5.23 20.54 -3.28
CA GLU A 10 6.21 20.57 -2.18
C GLU A 10 5.57 20.32 -0.81
N ARG A 11 4.35 20.83 -0.58
CA ARG A 11 3.59 20.51 0.64
C ARG A 11 3.18 19.04 0.73
N LEU A 12 2.89 18.38 -0.39
CA LEU A 12 2.59 16.95 -0.42
C LEU A 12 3.85 16.08 -0.26
N LYS A 13 5.03 16.62 -0.58
CA LYS A 13 6.33 15.94 -0.43
C LYS A 13 6.89 15.96 0.99
N SER A 14 6.33 16.74 1.92
CA SER A 14 6.84 16.89 3.29
C SER A 14 6.59 15.67 4.20
N GLY A 15 6.48 14.47 3.61
CA GLY A 15 6.13 13.24 4.30
C GLY A 15 7.21 12.16 4.18
N TYR A 16 6.85 10.96 4.62
CA TYR A 16 7.68 9.78 4.54
C TYR A 16 7.93 9.35 3.09
N ARG A 17 9.13 8.85 2.82
CA ARG A 17 9.50 8.27 1.52
C ARG A 17 10.03 6.87 1.72
N TRP A 18 9.76 6.02 0.75
CA TRP A 18 10.42 4.73 0.63
C TRP A 18 11.88 4.97 0.24
N ASN A 19 12.80 4.42 1.03
CA ASN A 19 14.23 4.50 0.71
C ASN A 19 14.54 3.54 -0.43
N LYS A 20 15.19 4.07 -1.47
CA LYS A 20 15.76 3.30 -2.58
C LYS A 20 17.27 3.24 -2.36
N ASN A 21 17.85 2.04 -2.32
CA ASN A 21 19.30 1.91 -2.32
C ASN A 21 19.86 2.37 -3.67
N ILE A 22 21.06 2.94 -3.66
CA ILE A 22 21.71 3.40 -4.90
C ILE A 22 21.97 2.18 -5.78
N GLY A 23 21.40 2.18 -7.00
CA GLY A 23 21.60 1.12 -8.00
C GLY A 23 20.54 0.01 -8.02
N GLU A 24 19.59 -0.01 -7.08
CA GLU A 24 18.49 -0.99 -7.07
C GLU A 24 17.21 -0.37 -7.60
N GLU A 25 16.34 -1.11 -8.30
CA GLU A 25 14.98 -0.65 -8.61
C GLU A 25 14.10 -0.69 -7.35
N LEU A 26 13.27 0.34 -7.14
CA LEU A 26 12.38 0.38 -5.96
C LEU A 26 11.12 -0.42 -6.27
N VAL A 27 11.14 -1.71 -5.92
CA VAL A 27 10.00 -2.61 -6.04
C VAL A 27 9.26 -2.68 -4.69
N LEU A 28 8.03 -2.19 -4.66
CA LEU A 28 7.16 -2.24 -3.49
C LEU A 28 6.33 -3.52 -3.51
N LYS A 29 6.51 -4.36 -2.49
CA LYS A 29 5.79 -5.63 -2.37
C LYS A 29 4.52 -5.46 -1.55
N PHE A 30 3.43 -6.09 -2.00
CA PHE A 30 2.16 -6.08 -1.28
C PHE A 30 1.50 -7.47 -1.27
N LYS A 31 0.61 -7.70 -0.32
CA LYS A 31 -0.20 -8.92 -0.23
C LYS A 31 -1.61 -8.61 0.27
N TYR A 32 -2.58 -9.39 -0.16
CA TYR A 32 -3.93 -9.37 0.42
C TYR A 32 -3.93 -10.19 1.71
N LEU A 33 -4.38 -9.58 2.80
CA LEU A 33 -4.41 -10.24 4.10
C LEU A 33 -5.58 -11.24 4.16
N THR A 34 -5.28 -12.46 4.61
CA THR A 34 -6.28 -13.45 5.00
C THR A 34 -6.65 -13.23 6.46
N PRO A 35 -7.92 -13.02 6.81
CA PRO A 35 -8.35 -12.90 8.20
C PRO A 35 -7.96 -14.13 9.02
N LEU A 36 -7.29 -13.90 10.15
CA LEU A 36 -7.00 -14.95 11.13
C LEU A 36 -8.00 -14.86 12.28
N TYR A 37 -8.98 -15.76 12.32
CA TYR A 37 -9.91 -15.88 13.44
C TYR A 37 -9.34 -16.82 14.52
N HIS A 38 -8.21 -16.46 15.13
CA HIS A 38 -7.74 -17.22 16.28
C HIS A 38 -8.60 -16.86 17.50
N SER A 39 -9.15 -17.88 18.16
CA SER A 39 -10.03 -17.77 19.33
C SER A 39 -9.32 -17.29 20.61
N HIS A 40 -8.02 -17.02 20.57
CA HIS A 40 -7.22 -16.59 21.72
C HIS A 40 -6.39 -15.36 21.38
N ILE A 41 -7.02 -14.18 21.41
CA ILE A 41 -6.29 -12.90 21.45
C ILE A 41 -5.80 -12.71 22.89
N ILE A 42 -4.65 -13.29 23.20
CA ILE A 42 -3.85 -12.89 24.37
C ILE A 42 -2.91 -11.81 23.84
N HIS A 43 -3.26 -10.52 23.91
CA HIS A 43 -2.31 -9.38 24.04
C HIS A 43 -3.11 -8.06 24.15
N LYS A 44 -2.81 -7.26 25.19
CA LYS A 44 -3.51 -6.02 25.59
C LYS A 44 -3.42 -4.85 24.59
N GLU A 45 -2.64 -4.97 23.52
CA GLU A 45 -2.26 -3.83 22.67
C GLU A 45 -2.84 -3.86 21.25
N TYR A 46 -3.48 -4.95 20.83
CA TYR A 46 -4.09 -5.04 19.50
C TYR A 46 -5.58 -4.75 19.55
N LYS A 47 -6.05 -3.83 18.70
CA LYS A 47 -7.48 -3.65 18.44
C LYS A 47 -8.04 -4.95 17.88
N SER A 48 -8.94 -5.59 18.63
CA SER A 48 -9.67 -6.76 18.18
C SER A 48 -10.70 -6.33 17.13
N TYR A 49 -10.46 -6.69 15.88
CA TYR A 49 -11.43 -6.48 14.80
C TYR A 49 -12.25 -7.76 14.61
N THR A 50 -13.55 -7.67 14.84
CA THR A 50 -14.50 -8.74 14.52
C THR A 50 -14.99 -8.61 13.08
N ASN A 51 -15.41 -9.73 12.46
CA ASN A 51 -16.00 -9.75 11.10
C ASN A 51 -15.07 -9.26 9.98
N LEU A 52 -13.76 -9.43 10.12
CA LEU A 52 -12.83 -9.23 9.01
C LEU A 52 -13.19 -10.21 7.89
N THR A 53 -13.21 -9.76 6.64
CA THR A 53 -13.40 -10.62 5.47
C THR A 53 -12.17 -10.56 4.57
N PRO A 54 -11.89 -11.61 3.77
CA PRO A 54 -10.91 -11.50 2.70
C PRO A 54 -11.30 -10.39 1.72
N PHE A 55 -10.31 -9.87 1.00
CA PHE A 55 -10.56 -8.95 -0.12
C PHE A 55 -11.35 -9.67 -1.22
N THR A 56 -12.45 -9.05 -1.67
CA THR A 56 -13.26 -9.54 -2.80
C THR A 56 -12.52 -9.38 -4.13
N GLU A 57 -12.98 -10.04 -5.19
CA GLU A 57 -12.41 -9.90 -6.53
C GLU A 57 -12.47 -8.43 -7.01
N GLU A 58 -13.62 -7.78 -6.89
CA GLU A 58 -13.80 -6.36 -7.22
C GLU A 58 -12.81 -5.46 -6.46
N GLN A 59 -12.61 -5.69 -5.16
CA GLN A 59 -11.64 -4.92 -4.37
C GLN A 59 -10.20 -5.12 -4.86
N ARG A 60 -9.85 -6.34 -5.29
CA ARG A 60 -8.53 -6.65 -5.85
C ARG A 60 -8.33 -6.00 -7.22
N GLU A 61 -9.36 -5.99 -8.07
CA GLU A 61 -9.34 -5.30 -9.37
C GLU A 61 -9.15 -3.80 -9.20
N ILE A 62 -9.91 -3.18 -8.29
CA ILE A 62 -9.74 -1.75 -7.96
C ILE A 62 -8.33 -1.48 -7.42
N THR A 63 -7.83 -2.34 -6.54
CA THR A 63 -6.47 -2.21 -6.00
C THR A 63 -5.44 -2.24 -7.12
N GLN A 64 -5.54 -3.20 -8.05
CA GLN A 64 -4.61 -3.31 -9.17
C GLN A 64 -4.67 -2.06 -10.06
N PHE A 65 -5.87 -1.61 -10.43
CA PHE A 65 -6.06 -0.39 -11.23
C PHE A 65 -5.37 0.84 -10.60
N VAL A 66 -5.54 1.02 -9.29
CA VAL A 66 -4.92 2.14 -8.56
C VAL A 66 -3.40 2.02 -8.54
N LEU A 67 -2.86 0.82 -8.30
CA LEU A 67 -1.41 0.59 -8.28
C LEU A 67 -0.78 0.81 -9.66
N ASP A 68 -1.45 0.39 -10.74
CA ASP A 68 -1.02 0.62 -12.11
C ASP A 68 -1.00 2.11 -12.45
N GLU A 69 -2.05 2.85 -12.04
CA GLU A 69 -2.09 4.29 -12.25
C GLU A 69 -0.94 5.01 -11.52
N ILE A 70 -0.64 4.60 -10.28
CA ILE A 70 0.50 5.14 -9.52
C ILE A 70 1.82 4.78 -10.21
N ALA A 71 2.00 3.54 -10.65
CA ALA A 71 3.20 3.07 -11.34
C ALA A 71 3.49 3.91 -12.59
N VAL A 72 2.48 4.13 -13.45
CA VAL A 72 2.60 4.95 -14.66
C VAL A 72 3.04 6.38 -14.34
N LYS A 73 2.54 6.99 -13.26
CA LYS A 73 2.86 8.37 -12.91
C LYS A 73 4.18 8.54 -12.17
N THR A 74 4.68 7.50 -11.51
CA THR A 74 5.82 7.61 -10.58
C THR A 74 7.05 6.81 -11.01
N GLY A 75 6.88 5.85 -11.93
CA GLY A 75 7.92 4.89 -12.28
C GLY A 75 8.22 3.87 -11.18
N LEU A 76 7.33 3.74 -10.19
CA LEU A 76 7.41 2.69 -9.17
C LEU A 76 6.95 1.35 -9.75
N GLU A 77 7.51 0.27 -9.23
CA GLU A 77 7.04 -1.09 -9.49
C GLU A 77 6.33 -1.65 -8.26
N PHE A 78 5.17 -2.27 -8.48
CA PHE A 78 4.42 -2.97 -7.44
C PHE A 78 4.39 -4.47 -7.75
N LYS A 79 4.74 -5.29 -6.77
CA LYS A 79 4.75 -6.75 -6.91
C LYS A 79 3.89 -7.40 -5.85
N MET A 80 2.84 -8.09 -6.29
CA MET A 80 2.06 -8.94 -5.40
C MET A 80 2.91 -10.14 -4.97
N VAL A 81 2.92 -10.44 -3.67
CA VAL A 81 3.54 -11.64 -3.12
C VAL A 81 2.46 -12.56 -2.58
N GLU A 82 2.53 -13.83 -2.96
CA GLU A 82 1.67 -14.85 -2.38
C GLU A 82 2.02 -15.06 -0.91
N GLY A 83 1.00 -15.22 -0.06
CA GLY A 83 1.18 -15.55 1.35
C GLY A 83 1.46 -17.05 1.51
N THR A 84 2.45 -17.38 2.34
CA THR A 84 2.61 -18.71 2.96
C THR A 84 1.60 -18.90 4.08
#